data_AF-A0A3B0JMX9-F1
#
_entry.id   AF-A0A3B0JMX9-F1
#
_cell.length_a   1.000
_cell.length_b   1.000
_cell.length_c   1.000
_cell.angle_alpha   90.00
_cell.angle_beta   90.00
_cell.angle_gamma   90.00
#
_symmetry.space_group_name_H-M   'P 1'
#
loop_
_entity.id
_entity.type
_entity.pdbx_description
1 polymer ?
#
loop_
_entity_poly.entity_id
_entity_poly.type
_entity_poly.pdbx_seq_one_letter_code
_entity_poly.pdbx_strand_id
1 'polypeptide(L)'
;MTEANPIVTLKAKIKEFGFNKLRAKDNKSANSGEQAYKDINRMDFIINEENIDRDFVDRLYKKHISLVKNNKDGEKNYRSFAKEVFKEMFQHSRAEAPNDHILEELATNCNQAGYEHIYGPFMMELYEKHKLFMNVNSGVDRKVYIDCKNPNSVKVECKIPKAPVKLLDFSEKKICDISFSMEFTLESQNGKEGLIYRDGKLLLDVPEELKNHQDGDKSLFDIIREYFEKFCKILGFTFVTKIEHNLGNELKVDSHGYLENVEPPVRSNNHAHG
;
A
#
# COMPACT_ATOMS: atom_id res chain seq x y z
N MET A 1 17.20 3.81 -30.90
CA MET A 1 16.20 4.40 -29.99
C MET A 1 16.87 4.51 -28.64
N THR A 2 17.11 5.72 -28.14
CA THR A 2 17.66 5.93 -26.80
C THR A 2 16.59 5.55 -25.78
N GLU A 3 16.86 4.52 -24.97
CA GLU A 3 16.01 4.16 -23.83
C GLU A 3 15.81 5.40 -22.94
N ALA A 4 14.56 5.80 -22.73
CA ALA A 4 14.24 6.94 -21.87
C ALA A 4 14.76 6.66 -20.46
N ASN A 5 15.54 7.59 -19.89
CA ASN A 5 16.08 7.44 -18.54
C ASN A 5 14.91 7.25 -17.54
N PRO A 6 14.82 6.09 -16.86
CA PRO A 6 13.73 5.80 -15.93
C PRO A 6 13.63 6.80 -14.81
N ILE A 7 14.72 7.40 -14.32
CA ILE A 7 14.67 8.51 -13.34
C ILE A 7 13.89 9.70 -13.90
N VAL A 8 14.02 9.99 -15.21
CA VAL A 8 13.28 11.05 -15.90
C VAL A 8 11.82 10.66 -16.10
N THR A 9 11.54 9.44 -16.56
CA THR A 9 10.17 8.88 -16.69
C THR A 9 9.45 8.90 -15.33
N LEU A 10 10.13 8.47 -14.28
CA LEU A 10 9.65 8.41 -12.91
C LEU A 10 9.38 9.81 -12.36
N LYS A 11 10.23 10.80 -12.69
CA LYS A 11 10.02 12.22 -12.34
C LYS A 11 8.78 12.79 -13.02
N ALA A 12 8.53 12.40 -14.27
CA ALA A 12 7.33 12.81 -15.00
C ALA A 12 6.08 12.16 -14.38
N LYS A 13 6.10 10.84 -14.18
CA LYS A 13 4.98 10.09 -13.60
C LYS A 13 4.59 10.55 -12.21
N ILE A 14 5.56 10.81 -11.33
CA ILE A 14 5.28 11.33 -9.98
C ILE A 14 4.46 12.62 -10.03
N LYS A 15 4.68 13.52 -10.99
CA LYS A 15 3.91 14.76 -11.12
C LYS A 15 2.45 14.55 -11.53
N GLU A 16 2.14 13.38 -12.11
CA GLU A 16 0.78 12.99 -12.52
C GLU A 16 0.03 12.21 -11.45
N PHE A 17 0.68 11.88 -10.33
CA PHE A 17 0.05 11.19 -9.22
C PHE A 17 -0.82 12.12 -8.39
N GLY A 18 -1.97 11.61 -7.95
CA GLY A 18 -2.91 12.30 -7.07
C GLY A 18 -3.88 11.30 -6.45
N PHE A 19 -4.81 11.78 -5.61
CA PHE A 19 -5.81 10.93 -4.95
C PHE A 19 -6.65 10.09 -5.93
N ASN A 20 -6.86 10.58 -7.14
CA ASN A 20 -7.51 9.84 -8.21
C ASN A 20 -6.77 8.56 -8.62
N LYS A 21 -5.48 8.43 -8.32
CA LYS A 21 -4.66 7.22 -8.55
C LYS A 21 -4.74 6.20 -7.42
N LEU A 22 -5.34 6.53 -6.27
CA LEU A 22 -5.79 5.52 -5.29
C LEU A 22 -6.94 4.68 -5.85
N ARG A 23 -7.70 5.26 -6.79
CA ARG A 23 -8.86 4.64 -7.39
C ARG A 23 -8.49 3.95 -8.69
N ALA A 24 -9.16 2.84 -8.95
CA ALA A 24 -9.08 2.11 -10.21
C ALA A 24 -9.93 2.78 -11.32
N LYS A 25 -9.84 4.10 -11.46
CA LYS A 25 -10.79 4.96 -12.20
C LYS A 25 -11.06 4.49 -13.63
N ASP A 26 -10.02 4.07 -14.34
CA ASP A 26 -10.11 3.65 -15.74
C ASP A 26 -10.12 2.12 -15.91
N ASN A 27 -10.19 1.38 -14.80
CA ASN A 27 -10.19 -0.08 -14.81
C ASN A 27 -11.62 -0.61 -14.87
N LYS A 28 -12.00 -1.18 -16.02
CA LYS A 28 -13.33 -1.73 -16.26
C LYS A 28 -13.73 -2.84 -15.26
N SER A 29 -12.79 -3.72 -14.89
CA SER A 29 -13.00 -4.82 -13.93
C SER A 29 -13.28 -4.27 -12.52
N ALA A 30 -12.56 -3.23 -12.11
CA ALA A 30 -12.79 -2.59 -10.82
C ALA A 30 -14.12 -1.82 -10.80
N ASN A 31 -14.40 -1.04 -11.85
CA ASN A 31 -15.62 -0.25 -11.96
C ASN A 31 -16.91 -1.09 -12.03
N SER A 32 -16.82 -2.33 -12.54
CA SER A 32 -17.93 -3.29 -12.55
C SER A 32 -18.04 -4.10 -11.25
N GLY A 33 -17.09 -3.98 -10.32
CA GLY A 33 -16.96 -4.81 -9.12
C GLY A 33 -16.41 -6.22 -9.38
N GLU A 34 -16.09 -6.55 -10.63
CA GLU A 34 -15.54 -7.86 -11.00
C GLU A 34 -14.19 -8.12 -10.31
N GLN A 35 -13.37 -7.07 -10.14
CA GLN A 35 -12.09 -7.22 -9.46
C GLN A 35 -12.28 -7.58 -7.99
N ALA A 36 -13.21 -6.91 -7.28
CA ALA A 36 -13.55 -7.29 -5.91
C ALA A 36 -14.11 -8.72 -5.82
N TYR A 37 -14.96 -9.12 -6.78
CA TYR A 37 -15.43 -10.51 -6.89
C TYR A 37 -14.29 -11.53 -7.07
N LYS A 38 -13.19 -11.17 -7.73
CA LYS A 38 -12.04 -12.06 -7.89
C LYS A 38 -11.15 -12.09 -6.65
N ASP A 39 -11.02 -10.96 -5.96
CA ASP A 39 -9.96 -10.77 -4.97
C ASP A 39 -10.43 -10.86 -3.53
N ILE A 40 -11.71 -10.65 -3.19
CA ILE A 40 -12.17 -10.74 -1.79
C ILE A 40 -11.82 -12.11 -1.19
N ASN A 41 -11.92 -13.20 -1.96
CA ASN A 41 -11.54 -14.54 -1.48
C ASN A 41 -10.02 -14.83 -1.52
N ARG A 42 -9.20 -13.91 -2.04
CA ARG A 42 -7.74 -14.03 -2.16
C ARG A 42 -6.99 -13.15 -1.15
N MET A 43 -7.71 -12.31 -0.43
CA MET A 43 -7.18 -11.39 0.57
C MET A 43 -7.67 -11.83 1.95
N ASP A 44 -6.83 -11.61 2.96
CA ASP A 44 -7.20 -11.84 4.35
C ASP A 44 -7.76 -10.53 4.92
N PHE A 45 -9.00 -10.56 5.40
CA PHE A 45 -9.68 -9.40 5.97
C PHE A 45 -9.73 -9.49 7.49
N ILE A 46 -9.39 -8.39 8.15
CA ILE A 46 -9.55 -8.21 9.59
C ILE A 46 -10.44 -6.98 9.77
N ILE A 47 -11.67 -7.16 10.25
CA ILE A 47 -12.61 -6.08 10.49
C ILE A 47 -12.86 -5.95 11.98
N ASN A 48 -12.62 -4.77 12.57
CA ASN A 48 -12.72 -4.52 14.01
C ASN A 48 -12.00 -5.60 14.85
N GLU A 49 -10.77 -5.94 14.45
CA GLU A 49 -9.93 -6.98 15.09
C GLU A 49 -10.40 -8.43 14.90
N GLU A 50 -11.57 -8.64 14.29
CA GLU A 50 -12.11 -9.97 13.98
C GLU A 50 -11.66 -10.43 12.59
N ASN A 51 -11.14 -11.65 12.52
CA ASN A 51 -10.66 -12.25 11.28
C ASN A 51 -11.85 -12.80 10.47
N ILE A 52 -11.94 -12.42 9.20
CA ILE A 52 -12.94 -12.94 8.28
C ILE A 52 -12.41 -14.21 7.64
N ASP A 53 -12.92 -15.36 8.06
CA ASP A 53 -12.48 -16.64 7.55
C ASP A 53 -12.93 -16.88 6.08
N ARG A 54 -12.10 -17.60 5.32
CA ARG A 54 -12.37 -17.89 3.90
C ARG A 54 -13.60 -18.75 3.69
N ASP A 55 -13.91 -19.66 4.61
CA ASP A 55 -15.12 -20.49 4.50
C ASP A 55 -16.39 -19.63 4.62
N PHE A 56 -16.36 -18.58 5.44
CA PHE A 56 -17.43 -17.59 5.54
C PHE A 56 -17.57 -16.79 4.25
N VAL A 57 -16.47 -16.30 3.68
CA VAL A 57 -16.48 -15.64 2.37
C VAL A 57 -17.08 -16.56 1.30
N ASP A 58 -16.66 -17.83 1.23
CA ASP A 58 -17.21 -18.81 0.29
C ASP A 58 -18.72 -19.04 0.46
N ARG A 59 -19.22 -19.03 1.70
CA ARG A 59 -20.68 -19.09 1.97
C ARG A 59 -21.39 -17.84 1.46
N LEU A 60 -20.82 -16.65 1.65
CA LEU A 60 -21.38 -15.40 1.12
C LEU A 60 -21.43 -15.41 -0.41
N TYR A 61 -20.39 -15.94 -1.06
CA TYR A 61 -20.33 -16.07 -2.52
C TYR A 61 -21.49 -16.92 -3.04
N LYS A 62 -21.71 -18.10 -2.45
CA LYS A 62 -22.82 -19.00 -2.81
C LYS A 62 -24.18 -18.36 -2.56
N LYS A 63 -24.33 -17.64 -1.45
CA LYS A 63 -25.57 -16.97 -1.05
C LYS A 63 -25.95 -15.84 -2.02
N HIS A 64 -24.96 -15.08 -2.49
CA HIS A 64 -25.19 -13.82 -3.21
C HIS A 64 -24.92 -13.86 -4.71
N ILE A 65 -24.48 -14.99 -5.28
CA ILE A 65 -24.14 -15.09 -6.71
C ILE A 65 -25.25 -14.60 -7.66
N SER A 66 -26.52 -14.71 -7.24
CA SER A 66 -27.69 -14.23 -7.99
C SER A 66 -27.77 -12.69 -8.10
N LEU A 67 -26.98 -11.95 -7.30
CA LEU A 67 -26.85 -10.50 -7.39
C LEU A 67 -25.91 -10.06 -8.52
N VAL A 68 -25.16 -10.98 -9.13
CA VAL A 68 -24.40 -10.69 -10.35
C VAL A 68 -25.37 -10.64 -11.52
N LYS A 69 -25.57 -9.43 -12.06
CA LYS A 69 -26.56 -9.18 -13.12
C LYS A 69 -25.90 -8.46 -14.29
N ASN A 70 -26.50 -8.55 -15.47
CA ASN A 70 -26.05 -7.74 -16.61
C ASN A 70 -26.46 -6.27 -16.41
N ASN A 71 -25.61 -5.34 -16.82
CA ASN A 71 -25.93 -3.93 -16.93
C ASN A 71 -26.77 -3.66 -18.20
N LYS A 72 -27.07 -2.38 -18.46
CA LYS A 72 -27.86 -1.96 -19.63
C LYS A 72 -27.23 -2.33 -20.98
N ASP A 73 -25.92 -2.51 -20.99
CA ASP A 73 -25.13 -2.88 -22.18
C ASP A 73 -24.93 -4.40 -22.32
N GLY A 74 -25.56 -5.20 -21.44
CA GLY A 74 -25.45 -6.66 -21.44
C GLY A 74 -24.20 -7.20 -20.74
N GLU A 75 -23.35 -6.36 -20.16
CA GLU A 75 -22.11 -6.76 -19.49
C GLU A 75 -22.36 -7.10 -18.01
N LYS A 76 -21.65 -8.10 -17.48
CA LYS A 76 -21.80 -8.48 -16.07
C LYS A 76 -21.38 -7.34 -15.13
N ASN A 77 -22.24 -7.06 -14.17
CA ASN A 77 -22.04 -6.11 -13.09
C ASN A 77 -22.10 -6.87 -11.75
N TYR A 78 -21.02 -6.76 -10.99
CA TYR A 78 -20.78 -7.45 -9.74
C TYR A 78 -20.87 -6.49 -8.54
N ARG A 79 -21.19 -5.20 -8.74
CA ARG A 79 -21.19 -4.19 -7.65
C ARG A 79 -22.16 -4.55 -6.53
N SER A 80 -23.40 -4.92 -6.88
CA SER A 80 -24.40 -5.34 -5.89
C SER A 80 -23.96 -6.56 -5.09
N PHE A 81 -23.30 -7.52 -5.76
CA PHE A 81 -22.70 -8.67 -5.09
C PHE A 81 -21.61 -8.23 -4.11
N ALA A 82 -20.63 -7.45 -4.57
CA ALA A 82 -19.49 -7.05 -3.77
C ALA A 82 -19.91 -6.23 -2.53
N LYS A 83 -20.87 -5.31 -2.69
CA LYS A 83 -21.42 -4.52 -1.58
C LYS A 83 -22.08 -5.39 -0.52
N GLU A 84 -22.90 -6.37 -0.92
CA GLU A 84 -23.58 -7.24 0.04
C GLU A 84 -22.60 -8.18 0.76
N VAL A 85 -21.56 -8.66 0.05
CA VAL A 85 -20.46 -9.41 0.68
C VAL A 85 -19.76 -8.56 1.75
N PHE A 86 -19.31 -7.34 1.41
CA PHE A 86 -18.68 -6.45 2.39
C PHE A 86 -19.60 -6.16 3.59
N LYS A 87 -20.86 -5.83 3.33
CA LYS A 87 -21.86 -5.56 4.37
C LYS A 87 -22.01 -6.74 5.35
N GLU A 88 -22.08 -7.97 4.86
CA GLU A 88 -22.16 -9.15 5.74
C GLU A 88 -20.84 -9.44 6.46
N MET A 89 -19.69 -9.11 5.88
CA MET A 89 -18.39 -9.16 6.59
C MET A 89 -18.36 -8.19 7.78
N PHE A 90 -18.84 -6.96 7.62
CA PHE A 90 -18.96 -6.02 8.74
C PHE A 90 -19.88 -6.54 9.85
N GLN A 91 -21.06 -7.05 9.47
CA GLN A 91 -22.03 -7.61 10.42
C GLN A 91 -21.47 -8.83 11.16
N HIS A 92 -20.73 -9.69 10.47
CA HIS A 92 -20.06 -10.85 11.06
C HIS A 92 -19.07 -10.43 12.16
N SER A 93 -18.33 -9.34 11.92
CA SER A 93 -17.39 -8.73 12.87
C SER A 93 -18.04 -7.81 13.90
N ARG A 94 -19.36 -7.90 14.11
CA ARG A 94 -20.13 -7.07 15.06
C ARG A 94 -19.97 -5.57 14.83
N ALA A 95 -19.61 -5.17 13.61
CA ALA A 95 -19.57 -3.78 13.18
C ALA A 95 -20.92 -3.40 12.55
N GLU A 96 -21.34 -2.15 12.75
CA GLU A 96 -22.39 -1.61 11.91
C GLU A 96 -21.85 -1.48 10.48
N ALA A 97 -22.65 -1.86 9.49
CA ALA A 97 -22.24 -1.74 8.10
C ALA A 97 -22.04 -0.26 7.74
N PRO A 98 -20.97 0.09 7.01
CA PRO A 98 -20.79 1.43 6.49
C PRO A 98 -21.96 1.85 5.59
N ASN A 99 -22.12 3.15 5.41
CA ASN A 99 -23.13 3.67 4.52
C ASN A 99 -22.85 3.27 3.05
N ASP A 100 -23.85 3.45 2.20
CA ASP A 100 -23.81 2.98 0.83
C ASP A 100 -22.64 3.56 0.01
N HIS A 101 -22.25 4.81 0.27
CA HIS A 101 -21.11 5.42 -0.41
C HIS A 101 -19.80 4.72 -0.05
N ILE A 102 -19.55 4.44 1.23
CA ILE A 102 -18.33 3.73 1.65
C ILE A 102 -18.34 2.30 1.11
N LEU A 103 -19.47 1.58 1.17
CA LEU A 103 -19.59 0.24 0.58
C LEU A 103 -19.29 0.25 -0.92
N GLU A 104 -19.77 1.27 -1.64
CA GLU A 104 -19.51 1.45 -3.07
C GLU A 104 -18.02 1.66 -3.36
N GLU A 105 -17.34 2.44 -2.53
CA GLU A 105 -15.91 2.70 -2.66
C GLU A 105 -15.08 1.46 -2.38
N LEU A 106 -15.42 0.70 -1.34
CA LEU A 106 -14.77 -0.57 -1.02
C LEU A 106 -14.99 -1.60 -2.14
N ALA A 107 -16.22 -1.74 -2.63
CA ALA A 107 -16.54 -2.63 -3.75
C ALA A 107 -15.77 -2.29 -5.03
N THR A 108 -15.46 -1.01 -5.24
CA THR A 108 -14.73 -0.55 -6.43
C THR A 108 -13.22 -0.64 -6.26
N ASN A 109 -12.68 -0.29 -5.09
CA ASN A 109 -11.24 -0.04 -4.92
C ASN A 109 -10.54 -0.93 -3.87
N CYS A 110 -11.25 -1.58 -2.96
CA CYS A 110 -10.66 -2.50 -1.99
C CYS A 110 -10.38 -3.86 -2.65
N ASN A 111 -9.45 -3.86 -3.60
CA ASN A 111 -9.03 -5.01 -4.39
C ASN A 111 -7.68 -4.73 -5.04
N GLN A 112 -7.17 -5.71 -5.80
CA GLN A 112 -5.83 -5.66 -6.36
C GLN A 112 -5.64 -4.51 -7.37
N ALA A 113 -6.67 -4.09 -8.09
CA ALA A 113 -6.57 -3.03 -9.10
C ALA A 113 -6.73 -1.62 -8.52
N GLY A 114 -7.26 -1.50 -7.30
CA GLY A 114 -7.44 -0.24 -6.59
C GLY A 114 -6.33 -0.01 -5.56
N TYR A 115 -6.68 -0.10 -4.29
CA TYR A 115 -5.81 0.26 -3.16
C TYR A 115 -4.48 -0.49 -3.15
N GLU A 116 -4.45 -1.76 -3.58
CA GLU A 116 -3.18 -2.49 -3.65
C GLU A 116 -2.31 -2.11 -4.85
N HIS A 117 -2.87 -1.53 -5.91
CA HIS A 117 -2.07 -1.23 -7.10
C HIS A 117 -1.28 0.07 -6.99
N ILE A 118 -1.48 0.87 -5.94
CA ILE A 118 -0.97 2.24 -5.88
C ILE A 118 0.55 2.36 -6.10
N TYR A 119 1.33 1.39 -5.62
CA TYR A 119 2.78 1.37 -5.76
C TYR A 119 3.26 0.64 -7.03
N GLY A 120 2.38 -0.14 -7.68
CA GLY A 120 2.71 -1.04 -8.79
C GLY A 120 3.33 -0.31 -9.99
N PRO A 121 2.69 0.71 -10.56
CA PRO A 121 3.21 1.41 -11.74
C PRO A 121 4.57 2.07 -11.53
N PHE A 122 4.86 2.51 -10.30
CA PHE A 122 6.13 3.13 -9.93
C PHE A 122 7.25 2.09 -9.80
N MET A 123 6.99 1.00 -9.08
CA MET A 123 7.99 -0.02 -8.78
C MET A 123 8.30 -0.92 -9.98
N MET A 124 7.30 -1.23 -10.82
CA MET A 124 7.48 -2.12 -11.96
C MET A 124 8.49 -1.59 -12.97
N GLU A 125 8.35 -0.34 -13.42
CA GLU A 125 9.28 0.23 -14.41
C GLU A 125 10.70 0.34 -13.89
N LEU A 126 10.84 0.71 -12.62
CA LEU A 126 12.13 0.82 -11.98
C LEU A 126 12.80 -0.54 -11.87
N TYR A 127 12.07 -1.58 -11.44
CA TYR A 127 12.61 -2.93 -11.34
C TYR A 127 12.96 -3.53 -12.70
N GLU A 128 12.11 -3.38 -13.71
CA GLU A 128 12.38 -3.92 -15.06
C GLU A 128 13.71 -3.39 -15.62
N LYS A 129 14.03 -2.11 -15.42
CA LYS A 129 15.33 -1.52 -15.82
C LYS A 129 16.52 -2.24 -15.17
N HIS A 130 16.38 -2.61 -13.91
CA HIS A 130 17.42 -3.29 -13.15
C HIS A 130 17.42 -4.81 -13.35
N LYS A 131 16.69 -5.32 -14.35
CA LYS A 131 16.46 -6.76 -14.56
C LYS A 131 15.93 -7.42 -13.29
N LEU A 132 15.08 -6.70 -12.58
CA LEU A 132 14.35 -7.18 -11.44
C LEU A 132 12.87 -7.28 -11.82
N PHE A 133 12.15 -8.17 -11.16
CA PHE A 133 10.71 -8.19 -11.22
C PHE A 133 10.12 -8.42 -9.84
N MET A 134 8.98 -7.79 -9.61
CA MET A 134 8.15 -7.99 -8.44
C MET A 134 6.79 -8.43 -8.95
N ASN A 135 6.46 -9.70 -8.76
CA ASN A 135 5.13 -10.21 -9.12
C ASN A 135 4.18 -9.99 -7.94
N VAL A 136 3.39 -8.93 -8.07
CA VAL A 136 2.33 -8.57 -7.12
C VAL A 136 1.02 -9.29 -7.38
N ASN A 137 0.95 -10.17 -8.39
CA ASN A 137 -0.26 -10.89 -8.79
C ASN A 137 -0.39 -12.25 -8.10
N SER A 138 0.71 -12.97 -7.88
CA SER A 138 0.67 -14.34 -7.33
C SER A 138 1.65 -14.56 -6.20
N GLY A 139 1.23 -15.33 -5.18
CA GLY A 139 2.12 -15.75 -4.08
C GLY A 139 2.45 -14.64 -3.09
N VAL A 140 1.63 -13.58 -3.07
CA VAL A 140 1.77 -12.44 -2.15
C VAL A 140 0.64 -12.52 -1.12
N ASP A 141 1.03 -12.50 0.15
CA ASP A 141 0.10 -12.37 1.29
C ASP A 141 -0.48 -10.94 1.27
N ARG A 142 -1.81 -10.83 1.36
CA ARG A 142 -2.55 -9.58 1.25
C ARG A 142 -3.46 -9.46 2.45
N LYS A 143 -3.25 -8.42 3.26
CA LYS A 143 -4.02 -8.19 4.46
C LYS A 143 -4.71 -6.84 4.40
N VAL A 144 -6.02 -6.85 4.60
CA VAL A 144 -6.82 -5.64 4.69
C VAL A 144 -7.38 -5.54 6.09
N TYR A 145 -6.96 -4.53 6.83
CA TYR A 145 -7.50 -4.19 8.13
C TYR A 145 -8.51 -3.08 7.95
N ILE A 146 -9.68 -3.22 8.57
CA ILE A 146 -10.75 -2.24 8.51
C ILE A 146 -11.25 -2.00 9.93
N ASP A 147 -11.20 -0.75 10.38
CA ASP A 147 -11.83 -0.31 11.63
C ASP A 147 -13.06 0.54 11.28
N CYS A 148 -14.23 0.01 11.58
CA CYS A 148 -15.54 0.62 11.37
C CYS A 148 -16.25 0.76 12.71
N LYS A 149 -16.06 1.92 13.35
CA LYS A 149 -16.78 2.32 14.58
C LYS A 149 -17.99 3.20 14.29
N ASN A 150 -18.07 3.74 13.08
CA ASN A 150 -19.10 4.68 12.64
C ASN A 150 -19.43 4.38 11.17
N PRO A 151 -20.71 4.20 10.79
CA PRO A 151 -21.10 3.95 9.40
C PRO A 151 -20.63 5.02 8.39
N ASN A 152 -20.33 6.22 8.86
CA ASN A 152 -19.86 7.34 8.03
C ASN A 152 -18.34 7.52 8.05
N SER A 153 -17.59 6.71 8.81
CA SER A 153 -16.14 6.81 8.93
C SER A 153 -15.50 5.43 9.09
N VAL A 154 -14.71 5.03 8.09
CA VAL A 154 -14.04 3.74 8.05
C VAL A 154 -12.55 3.94 7.84
N LYS A 155 -11.75 3.45 8.78
CA LYS A 155 -10.30 3.40 8.63
C LYS A 155 -9.92 2.12 7.89
N VAL A 156 -9.13 2.23 6.83
CA VAL A 156 -8.68 1.12 6.00
C VAL A 156 -7.16 1.10 6.01
N GLU A 157 -6.60 -0.09 6.20
CA GLU A 157 -5.18 -0.34 6.03
C GLU A 157 -4.96 -1.57 5.14
N CYS A 158 -4.36 -1.36 3.98
CA CYS A 158 -3.93 -2.41 3.07
C CYS A 158 -2.45 -2.70 3.32
N LYS A 159 -2.10 -3.95 3.62
CA LYS A 159 -0.75 -4.41 3.87
C LYS A 159 -0.37 -5.54 2.92
N ILE A 160 0.83 -5.41 2.36
CA ILE A 160 1.56 -6.51 1.73
C ILE A 160 2.85 -6.69 2.55
N PRO A 161 2.86 -7.65 3.48
CA PRO A 161 3.96 -7.80 4.41
C PRO A 161 5.24 -8.28 3.72
N LYS A 162 5.11 -9.08 2.65
CA LYS A 162 6.26 -9.59 1.87
C LYS A 162 5.87 -9.74 0.40
N ALA A 163 6.48 -8.94 -0.45
CA ALA A 163 6.47 -9.11 -1.90
C ALA A 163 7.90 -9.47 -2.36
N PRO A 164 8.11 -10.63 -3.00
CA PRO A 164 9.44 -11.03 -3.42
C PRO A 164 9.89 -10.20 -4.62
N VAL A 165 11.10 -9.64 -4.52
CA VAL A 165 11.83 -9.06 -5.64
C VAL A 165 12.81 -10.11 -6.15
N LYS A 166 12.71 -10.43 -7.43
CA LYS A 166 13.47 -11.50 -8.08
C LYS A 166 14.26 -10.96 -9.27
N LEU A 167 15.29 -11.68 -9.68
CA LEU A 167 15.93 -11.44 -10.98
C LEU A 167 14.95 -11.79 -12.12
N LEU A 168 14.89 -10.90 -13.11
CA LEU A 168 14.19 -11.12 -14.38
C LEU A 168 15.11 -11.93 -15.31
N ASP A 169 15.39 -13.17 -14.92
CA ASP A 169 16.14 -14.16 -15.68
C ASP A 169 15.51 -15.55 -15.52
N PHE A 170 16.07 -16.57 -16.18
CA PHE A 170 15.58 -17.95 -16.10
C PHE A 170 15.66 -18.57 -14.69
N SER A 171 16.42 -17.98 -13.77
CA SER A 171 16.57 -18.49 -12.41
C SER A 171 15.43 -18.05 -11.49
N GLU A 172 14.76 -16.93 -11.80
CA GLU A 172 13.82 -16.24 -10.91
C GLU A 172 14.33 -16.12 -9.46
N LYS A 173 15.65 -16.02 -9.28
CA LYS A 173 16.27 -16.03 -7.95
C LYS A 173 15.76 -14.83 -7.15
N LYS A 174 15.24 -15.12 -5.96
CA LYS A 174 14.83 -14.09 -5.01
C LYS A 174 16.05 -13.32 -4.51
N ILE A 175 15.98 -11.99 -4.60
CA ILE A 175 17.00 -11.06 -4.10
C ILE A 175 16.64 -10.61 -2.69
N CYS A 176 15.42 -10.12 -2.50
CA CYS A 176 14.92 -9.65 -1.21
C CYS A 176 13.38 -9.71 -1.17
N ASP A 177 12.80 -9.46 0.01
CA ASP A 177 11.37 -9.23 0.17
C ASP A 177 11.16 -7.75 0.48
N ILE A 178 10.24 -7.09 -0.21
CA ILE A 178 9.83 -5.72 0.10
C ILE A 178 8.48 -5.75 0.82
N SER A 179 8.25 -4.81 1.75
CA SER A 179 6.96 -4.68 2.41
C SER A 179 6.33 -3.31 2.13
N PHE A 180 5.01 -3.30 1.96
CA PHE A 180 4.23 -2.11 1.68
C PHE A 180 3.02 -2.08 2.61
N SER A 181 2.68 -0.89 3.10
CA SER A 181 1.35 -0.65 3.65
C SER A 181 0.83 0.74 3.33
N MET A 182 -0.48 0.82 3.16
CA MET A 182 -1.21 2.06 3.01
C MET A 182 -2.36 2.10 4.00
N GLU A 183 -2.45 3.19 4.75
CA GLU A 183 -3.51 3.45 5.71
C GLU A 183 -4.19 4.77 5.35
N PHE A 184 -5.51 4.85 5.50
CA PHE A 184 -6.30 6.08 5.35
C PHE A 184 -7.67 5.91 6.00
N THR A 185 -8.37 7.02 6.20
CA THR A 185 -9.76 7.04 6.67
C THR A 185 -10.67 7.51 5.54
N LEU A 186 -11.74 6.75 5.27
CA LEU A 186 -12.85 7.14 4.41
C LEU A 186 -13.92 7.82 5.26
N GLU A 187 -14.25 9.07 4.95
CA GLU A 187 -15.36 9.79 5.56
C GLU A 187 -16.44 10.13 4.52
N SER A 188 -17.68 9.87 4.89
CA SER A 188 -18.85 10.31 4.13
C SER A 188 -19.55 11.43 4.89
N GLN A 189 -19.83 12.54 4.20
CA GLN A 189 -20.45 13.72 4.81
C GLN A 189 -21.97 13.54 4.97
N ASN A 190 -22.40 12.82 6.02
CA ASN A 190 -23.81 12.76 6.46
C ASN A 190 -24.83 12.59 5.32
N GLY A 191 -24.56 11.71 4.36
CA GLY A 191 -25.47 11.41 3.23
C GLY A 191 -25.47 12.44 2.09
N LYS A 192 -24.53 13.38 2.04
CA LYS A 192 -24.26 14.19 0.83
C LYS A 192 -23.29 13.45 -0.09
N GLU A 193 -23.45 13.66 -1.41
CA GLU A 193 -22.54 13.12 -2.41
C GLU A 193 -21.10 13.57 -2.14
N GLY A 194 -20.23 12.62 -1.82
CA GLY A 194 -18.81 12.88 -1.61
C GLY A 194 -18.20 11.98 -0.56
N LEU A 195 -17.12 11.30 -0.93
CA LEU A 195 -16.21 10.62 -0.01
C LEU A 195 -14.93 11.42 0.10
N ILE A 196 -14.47 11.58 1.34
CA ILE A 196 -13.23 12.26 1.67
C ILE A 196 -12.25 11.22 2.20
N TYR A 197 -11.02 11.26 1.69
CA TYR A 197 -9.90 10.52 2.24
C TYR A 197 -9.17 11.39 3.25
N ARG A 198 -8.93 10.88 4.45
CA ARG A 198 -8.17 11.54 5.53
C ARG A 198 -7.06 10.66 6.07
N ASP A 199 -6.16 11.29 6.83
CA ASP A 199 -5.14 10.62 7.66
C ASP A 199 -4.31 9.59 6.89
N GLY A 200 -4.06 9.88 5.62
CA GLY A 200 -3.35 8.98 4.74
C GLY A 200 -1.89 8.79 5.16
N LYS A 201 -1.45 7.54 5.18
CA LYS A 201 -0.10 7.14 5.52
C LYS A 201 0.35 6.04 4.58
N LEU A 202 1.56 6.18 4.06
CA LEU A 202 2.18 5.18 3.20
C LEU A 202 3.50 4.75 3.83
N LEU A 203 3.70 3.45 3.96
CA LEU A 203 4.93 2.86 4.45
C LEU A 203 5.47 1.91 3.39
N LEU A 204 6.78 2.00 3.20
CA LEU A 204 7.54 1.10 2.36
C LEU A 204 8.80 0.75 3.12
N ASP A 205 9.03 -0.54 3.31
CA ASP A 205 10.28 -1.05 3.86
C ASP A 205 11.15 -1.50 2.71
N VAL A 206 12.27 -0.80 2.48
CA VAL A 206 13.14 -0.99 1.33
C VAL A 206 14.39 -1.75 1.80
N PRO A 207 14.62 -2.98 1.33
CA PRO A 207 15.76 -3.79 1.76
C PRO A 207 17.11 -3.21 1.32
N GLU A 208 18.13 -3.33 2.17
CA GLU A 208 19.48 -2.83 1.88
C GLU A 208 20.16 -3.58 0.72
N GLU A 209 19.72 -4.80 0.40
CA GLU A 209 20.19 -5.58 -0.74
C GLU A 209 20.05 -4.81 -2.06
N LEU A 210 19.06 -3.91 -2.14
CA LEU A 210 18.86 -3.03 -3.30
C LEU A 210 19.97 -1.97 -3.44
N LYS A 211 20.84 -1.76 -2.44
CA LYS A 211 22.05 -0.95 -2.58
C LYS A 211 23.05 -1.54 -3.58
N ASN A 212 23.00 -2.85 -3.82
CA ASN A 212 23.88 -3.53 -4.79
C ASN A 212 23.49 -3.27 -6.25
N HIS A 213 22.31 -2.68 -6.49
CA HIS A 213 21.82 -2.35 -7.82
C HIS A 213 22.00 -0.86 -8.07
N GLN A 214 22.89 -0.50 -9.00
CA GLN A 214 23.26 0.90 -9.27
C GLN A 214 22.57 1.44 -10.52
N ASP A 215 22.16 2.71 -10.48
CA ASP A 215 21.70 3.51 -11.63
C ASP A 215 22.48 4.83 -11.67
N GLY A 216 23.57 4.85 -12.41
CA GLY A 216 24.49 5.98 -12.42
C GLY A 216 25.23 6.12 -11.09
N ASP A 217 25.04 7.26 -10.40
CA ASP A 217 25.66 7.59 -9.12
C ASP A 217 24.81 7.21 -7.90
N LYS A 218 23.60 6.66 -8.12
CA LYS A 218 22.67 6.30 -7.06
C LYS A 218 22.38 4.81 -7.04
N SER A 219 22.20 4.27 -5.84
CA SER A 219 21.66 2.94 -5.69
C SER A 219 20.14 2.92 -5.89
N LEU A 220 19.61 1.75 -6.25
CA LEU A 220 18.17 1.51 -6.36
C LEU A 220 17.45 1.75 -5.01
N PHE A 221 18.11 1.44 -3.89
CA PHE A 221 17.65 1.81 -2.55
C PHE A 221 17.43 3.33 -2.41
N ASP A 222 18.43 4.13 -2.81
CA ASP A 222 18.34 5.60 -2.70
C ASP A 222 17.27 6.18 -3.62
N ILE A 223 17.12 5.62 -4.82
CA ILE A 223 16.10 6.03 -5.79
C ILE A 223 14.70 5.71 -5.25
N ILE A 224 14.44 4.48 -4.80
CA ILE A 224 13.13 4.11 -4.26
C ILE A 224 12.76 5.04 -3.10
N ARG A 225 13.70 5.26 -2.16
CA ARG A 225 13.48 6.15 -1.01
C ARG A 225 13.15 7.58 -1.43
N GLU A 226 13.96 8.19 -2.30
CA GLU A 226 13.77 9.58 -2.74
C GLU A 226 12.40 9.79 -3.41
N TYR A 227 11.99 8.84 -4.25
CA TYR A 227 10.78 8.98 -5.03
C TYR A 227 9.53 8.61 -4.23
N PHE A 228 9.61 7.61 -3.36
CA PHE A 228 8.52 7.28 -2.47
C PHE A 228 8.22 8.43 -1.48
N GLU A 229 9.26 9.13 -1.01
CA GLU A 229 9.09 10.35 -0.20
C GLU A 229 8.35 11.45 -1.00
N LYS A 230 8.73 11.69 -2.26
CA LYS A 230 8.03 12.64 -3.14
C LYS A 230 6.58 12.25 -3.38
N PHE A 231 6.33 10.96 -3.54
CA PHE A 231 4.99 10.43 -3.73
C PHE A 231 4.08 10.71 -2.52
N CYS A 232 4.58 10.45 -1.30
CA CYS A 232 3.85 10.76 -0.07
C CYS A 232 3.53 12.26 0.04
N LYS A 233 4.50 13.13 -0.28
CA LYS A 233 4.31 14.59 -0.28
C LYS A 233 3.19 15.05 -1.23
N ILE A 234 3.08 14.45 -2.40
CA ILE A 234 2.04 14.79 -3.40
C ILE A 234 0.65 14.38 -2.94
N LEU A 235 0.53 13.23 -2.27
CA LEU A 235 -0.74 12.77 -1.71
C LEU A 235 -1.14 13.51 -0.43
N GLY A 236 -0.28 14.37 0.12
CA GLY A 236 -0.50 14.94 1.45
C GLY A 236 -0.49 13.87 2.56
N PHE A 237 0.15 12.72 2.30
CA PHE A 237 0.25 11.61 3.24
C PHE A 237 1.48 11.78 4.13
N THR A 238 1.39 11.30 5.36
CA THR A 238 2.57 11.29 6.24
C THR A 238 3.49 10.15 5.83
N PHE A 239 4.74 10.50 5.48
CA PHE A 239 5.77 9.52 5.17
C PHE A 239 6.48 9.05 6.44
N VAL A 240 6.58 7.74 6.63
CA VAL A 240 7.41 7.14 7.68
C VAL A 240 8.27 6.05 7.03
N THR A 241 9.58 6.30 6.88
CA THR A 241 10.54 5.21 6.62
C THR A 241 10.72 4.42 7.90
N LYS A 242 10.41 3.13 7.87
CA LYS A 242 11.00 2.18 8.80
C LYS A 242 12.21 1.59 8.05
N ILE A 243 13.40 1.78 8.60
CA ILE A 243 14.61 1.13 8.09
C ILE A 243 14.69 -0.19 8.85
N GLU A 244 14.43 -1.32 8.18
CA GLU A 244 14.74 -2.62 8.78
C GLU A 244 16.26 -2.72 8.98
N HIS A 245 16.69 -2.65 10.24
CA HIS A 245 18.02 -3.04 10.64
C HIS A 245 18.10 -4.57 10.61
N ASN A 246 18.65 -5.14 9.54
CA ASN A 246 19.30 -6.45 9.63
C ASN A 246 20.61 -6.28 10.41
N LEU A 247 20.50 -6.01 11.72
CA LEU A 247 21.62 -6.30 12.62
C LEU A 247 21.68 -7.83 12.68
N GLY A 248 22.59 -8.40 11.90
CA GLY A 248 22.98 -9.81 12.05
C GLY A 248 23.28 -10.12 13.52
N ASN A 249 23.10 -11.39 13.89
CA ASN A 249 23.29 -12.00 15.23
C ASN A 249 23.55 -11.03 16.39
N GLU A 250 22.65 -11.02 17.36
CA GLU A 250 22.73 -10.29 18.64
C GLU A 250 24.19 -9.96 19.05
N LEU A 251 24.55 -8.68 18.97
CA LEU A 251 25.74 -8.18 19.64
C LEU A 251 25.52 -8.36 21.14
N LYS A 252 26.31 -9.26 21.75
CA LYS A 252 26.50 -9.29 23.20
C LYS A 252 27.04 -7.92 23.62
N VAL A 253 26.19 -7.12 24.25
CA VAL A 253 26.60 -5.86 24.86
C VAL A 253 27.17 -6.19 26.24
N ASP A 254 28.50 -6.23 26.36
CA ASP A 254 29.15 -6.08 27.65
C ASP A 254 28.92 -4.64 28.11
N SER A 255 28.16 -4.51 29.19
CA SER A 255 27.70 -3.25 29.75
C SER A 255 28.81 -2.53 30.50
N HIS A 256 29.89 -2.10 29.85
CA HIS A 256 30.80 -1.11 30.43
C HIS A 256 31.51 -0.27 29.37
N GLY A 257 31.17 1.03 29.34
CA GLY A 257 32.11 2.07 28.95
C GLY A 257 31.71 2.91 27.75
N TYR A 258 30.76 3.83 27.90
CA TYR A 258 30.66 5.02 27.03
C TYR A 258 29.95 6.17 27.75
N LEU A 259 30.56 6.65 28.84
CA LEU A 259 30.32 7.99 29.36
C LEU A 259 31.62 8.50 29.99
N GLU A 260 32.59 8.87 29.15
CA GLU A 260 33.63 9.81 29.52
C GLU A 260 34.30 10.30 28.23
N ASN A 261 34.52 11.61 28.15
CA ASN A 261 35.13 12.37 27.04
C ASN A 261 34.16 12.92 25.99
N VAL A 262 33.37 13.91 26.42
CA VAL A 262 33.03 15.03 25.54
C VAL A 262 33.47 16.30 26.25
N GLU A 263 34.56 16.91 25.80
CA GLU A 263 34.97 18.25 26.28
C GLU A 263 34.01 19.33 25.78
N PRO A 264 33.66 20.34 26.59
CA PRO A 264 32.74 21.39 26.18
C PRO A 264 33.40 22.48 25.32
N PRO A 265 32.62 23.26 24.56
CA PRO A 265 33.13 24.18 23.55
C PRO A 265 33.68 25.49 24.15
N VAL A 266 34.78 25.96 23.58
CA VAL A 266 35.49 27.19 23.93
C VAL A 266 34.63 28.43 23.62
N ARG A 267 34.42 29.28 24.64
CA ARG A 267 33.84 30.63 24.47
C ARG A 267 34.96 31.63 24.16
N SER A 268 34.84 32.33 23.03
CA SER A 268 35.58 33.56 22.72
C SER A 268 34.85 34.75 23.34
N ASN A 269 35.54 35.54 24.16
CA ASN A 269 35.39 36.99 24.20
C ASN A 269 36.59 37.65 24.88
N ASN A 270 37.14 38.64 24.18
CA ASN A 270 38.24 39.52 24.58
C ASN A 270 37.93 40.33 25.84
N HIS A 271 38.94 40.54 26.70
CA HIS A 271 39.29 41.84 27.28
C HIS A 271 40.69 41.73 27.91
N ALA A 272 41.66 42.50 27.40
CA ALA A 272 42.93 42.76 28.07
C ALA A 272 43.07 44.28 28.25
N HIS A 273 42.97 44.72 29.50
CA HIS A 273 43.61 45.92 30.01
C HIS A 273 44.75 45.45 30.93
N GLY A 274 45.94 46.01 30.74
CA GLY A 274 47.16 45.70 31.48
C GLY A 274 48.37 45.95 30.61
#